data_AF-A0A260Z6C2-F1
#
_entry.id   AF-A0A260Z6C2-F1
#
_cell.length_a   1.000
_cell.length_b   1.000
_cell.length_c   1.000
_cell.angle_alpha   90.00
_cell.angle_beta   90.00
_cell.angle_gamma   90.00
#
_symmetry.space_group_name_H-M   'P 1'
#
loop_
_entity.id
_entity.type
_entity.pdbx_description
1 polymer ?
#
loop_
_entity_poly.entity_id
_entity_poly.type
_entity_poly.pdbx_seq_one_letter_code
_entity_poly.pdbx_strand_id
1 'polypeptide(L)'
;MIKISVREECDVCVSAVKPMYYEQRYHTWISIHRSDPSNPEKIDQIMLCEPIDRISEDVHLPPGDYTMIVSNFHESSKKEERVVAIHSSRPVSAEFCTWNPTVLGNVYQNVVAEKGEEISNEKEGVSVKKYSGDNFVIVMAENYTEDKYLHVNTRCSNVEKSWLSRGDVFNHHYEDVIPPKSRQILLLMYRYKWIDHKGFPMKINYYLSNRKKKFWRLNTVEHFPSIAPTDYIHQTVVMD
;
A
#
# COMPACT_ATOMS: atom_id res chain seq x y z
N MET A 1 14.58 5.04 -4.40
CA MET A 1 14.84 4.29 -3.16
C MET A 1 16.13 4.82 -2.55
N ILE A 2 16.21 4.89 -1.23
CA ILE A 2 17.36 5.37 -0.47
C ILE A 2 17.72 4.29 0.55
N LYS A 3 18.98 3.86 0.56
CA LYS A 3 19.53 3.02 1.63
C LYS A 3 19.97 3.92 2.78
N ILE A 4 19.63 3.54 4.00
CA ILE A 4 20.01 4.25 5.21
C ILE A 4 20.75 3.25 6.11
N SER A 5 22.00 3.56 6.47
CA SER A 5 22.78 2.75 7.40
C SER A 5 22.92 3.46 8.74
N VAL A 6 22.47 2.79 9.79
CA VAL A 6 22.42 3.26 11.17
C VAL A 6 23.42 2.48 12.02
N ARG A 7 24.41 3.17 12.61
CA ARG A 7 25.48 2.54 13.41
C ARG A 7 25.19 2.53 14.91
N GLU A 8 24.48 3.54 15.38
CA GLU A 8 24.01 3.71 16.75
C GLU A 8 22.51 3.95 16.70
N GLU A 9 21.76 3.58 17.74
CA GLU A 9 20.33 3.88 17.79
C GLU A 9 20.06 5.36 17.49
N CYS A 10 19.08 5.62 16.63
CA CYS A 10 18.76 6.98 16.19
C CYS A 10 17.28 7.16 15.93
N ASP A 11 16.80 8.37 16.16
CA ASP A 11 15.47 8.77 15.73
C ASP A 11 15.60 9.49 14.40
N VAL A 12 14.76 9.09 13.44
CA VAL A 12 14.74 9.64 12.09
C VAL A 12 13.36 10.15 11.77
N CYS A 13 13.28 11.37 11.21
CA CYS A 13 12.08 11.85 10.56
C CYS A 13 12.38 12.34 9.15
N VAL A 14 11.35 12.30 8.30
CA VAL A 14 11.48 12.59 6.88
C VAL A 14 10.59 13.77 6.53
N SER A 15 11.19 14.84 6.01
CA SER A 15 10.46 15.97 5.45
C SER A 15 10.31 15.80 3.94
N ALA A 16 9.14 16.11 3.40
CA ALA A 16 8.88 16.15 1.97
C ALA A 16 8.56 17.59 1.52
N VAL A 17 9.27 18.07 0.49
CA VAL A 17 9.02 19.39 -0.08
C VAL A 17 7.85 19.30 -1.04
N LYS A 18 6.75 19.94 -0.64
CA LYS A 18 5.57 20.07 -1.47
C LYS A 18 5.88 20.93 -2.72
N PRO A 19 5.69 20.42 -3.95
CA PRO A 19 5.85 21.25 -5.13
C PRO A 19 4.78 22.34 -5.17
N MET A 20 5.14 23.56 -5.57
CA MET A 20 4.26 24.75 -5.49
C MET A 20 2.94 24.61 -6.25
N TYR A 21 2.83 23.68 -7.19
CA TYR A 21 1.68 23.52 -8.09
C TYR A 21 0.62 22.53 -7.60
N TYR A 22 0.80 21.86 -6.46
CA TYR A 22 -0.16 20.86 -5.96
C TYR A 22 -1.04 21.43 -4.85
N GLU A 23 -2.35 21.37 -5.03
CA GLU A 23 -3.30 21.69 -3.95
C GLU A 23 -3.42 20.55 -2.92
N GLN A 24 -2.89 19.36 -3.22
CA GLN A 24 -3.03 18.16 -2.41
C GLN A 24 -2.25 18.25 -1.10
N ARG A 25 -2.88 17.78 -0.02
CA ARG A 25 -2.26 17.75 1.31
C ARG A 25 -1.14 16.71 1.38
N TYR A 26 -1.48 15.45 1.18
CA TYR A 26 -0.48 14.38 1.08
C TYR A 26 -0.06 14.22 -0.38
N HIS A 27 1.24 14.34 -0.62
CA HIS A 27 1.83 14.29 -1.96
C HIS A 27 2.99 13.28 -2.06
N THR A 28 3.40 12.74 -0.91
CA THR A 28 4.52 11.82 -0.78
C THR A 28 4.14 10.73 0.21
N TRP A 29 4.30 9.47 -0.21
CA TRP A 29 4.25 8.33 0.67
C TRP A 29 5.65 7.85 0.99
N ILE A 30 5.91 7.64 2.27
CA ILE A 30 7.18 7.15 2.77
C ILE A 30 6.97 5.75 3.36
N SER A 31 7.81 4.82 2.95
CA SER A 31 7.99 3.58 3.67
C SER A 31 9.45 3.40 4.07
N ILE A 32 9.67 3.01 5.32
CA ILE A 32 10.99 2.68 5.89
C ILE A 32 10.87 1.27 6.43
N HIS A 33 11.72 0.39 5.94
CA HIS A 33 11.80 -0.98 6.46
C HIS A 33 13.26 -1.37 6.66
N ARG A 34 13.49 -2.26 7.63
CA ARG A 34 14.77 -2.92 7.81
C ARG A 34 15.03 -3.83 6.61
N SER A 35 16.25 -3.76 6.09
CA SER A 35 16.67 -4.51 4.91
C SER A 35 17.83 -5.42 5.24
N ASP A 36 17.83 -6.61 4.65
CA ASP A 36 18.97 -7.51 4.67
C ASP A 36 20.00 -7.04 3.64
N PRO A 37 21.27 -6.78 4.02
CA PRO A 37 22.31 -6.42 3.07
C PRO A 37 22.52 -7.45 1.95
N SER A 38 22.26 -8.73 2.23
CA SER A 38 22.38 -9.83 1.28
C SER A 38 21.17 -9.95 0.33
N ASN A 39 20.01 -9.42 0.75
CA ASN A 39 18.82 -9.34 -0.09
C ASN A 39 18.02 -8.05 0.20
N PRO A 40 18.38 -6.92 -0.44
CA PRO A 40 17.74 -5.64 -0.21
C PRO A 40 16.24 -5.59 -0.59
N GLU A 41 15.75 -6.57 -1.36
CA GLU A 41 14.33 -6.69 -1.71
C GLU A 41 13.51 -7.43 -0.63
N LYS A 42 14.18 -8.08 0.32
CA LYS A 42 13.54 -8.73 1.46
C LYS A 42 13.17 -7.69 2.51
N ILE A 43 11.90 -7.69 2.89
CA ILE A 43 11.34 -6.79 3.90
C ILE A 43 11.28 -7.56 5.21
N ASP A 44 12.19 -7.24 6.14
CA ASP A 44 12.24 -7.92 7.44
C ASP A 44 11.27 -7.28 8.45
N GLN A 45 11.37 -5.96 8.65
CA GLN A 45 10.55 -5.23 9.62
C GLN A 45 10.15 -3.86 9.08
N ILE A 46 8.88 -3.51 9.18
CA ILE A 46 8.37 -2.23 8.68
C ILE A 46 8.33 -1.20 9.81
N MET A 47 9.21 -0.21 9.71
CA MET A 47 9.37 0.86 10.71
C MET A 47 8.31 1.95 10.50
N LEU A 48 8.10 2.35 9.24
CA LEU A 48 7.14 3.38 8.85
C LEU A 48 6.52 3.00 7.50
N CYS A 49 5.22 3.25 7.32
CA CYS A 49 4.57 3.10 6.02
C CYS A 49 3.28 3.91 6.00
N GLU A 50 3.35 5.14 5.52
CA GLU A 50 2.21 6.08 5.53
C GLU A 50 2.42 7.27 4.57
N PRO A 51 1.35 8.01 4.22
CA PRO A 51 1.48 9.28 3.52
C PRO A 51 1.87 10.40 4.48
N ILE A 52 2.77 11.28 4.04
CA ILE A 52 3.19 12.46 4.81
C ILE A 52 2.78 13.76 4.10
N ASP A 53 2.40 14.76 4.91
CA ASP A 53 2.03 16.10 4.42
C ASP A 53 3.29 16.95 4.23
N ARG A 54 4.03 17.16 5.32
CA ARG A 54 5.29 17.92 5.34
C ARG A 54 6.43 17.16 5.99
N ILE A 55 6.15 16.52 7.13
CA ILE A 55 7.12 15.76 7.91
C ILE A 55 6.44 14.52 8.48
N SER A 56 7.16 13.41 8.57
CA SER A 56 6.72 12.22 9.31
C SER A 56 6.80 12.46 10.82
N GLU A 57 6.21 11.55 11.60
CA GLU A 57 6.60 11.39 13.00
C GLU A 57 8.05 10.89 13.10
N ASP A 58 8.62 11.00 14.31
CA ASP A 58 9.93 10.44 14.62
C ASP A 58 9.85 8.91 14.65
N VAL A 59 10.73 8.27 13.88
CA VAL A 59 10.83 6.81 13.78
C VAL A 59 12.11 6.38 14.47
N HIS A 60 11.97 5.58 15.52
CA HIS A 60 13.11 5.00 16.22
C HIS A 60 13.72 3.86 15.41
N LEU A 61 15.00 4.00 15.04
CA LEU A 61 15.78 3.02 14.28
C LEU A 61 16.93 2.47 15.14
N PRO A 62 16.88 1.18 15.51
CA PRO A 62 18.04 0.48 16.05
C PRO A 62 19.21 0.43 15.05
N PRO A 63 20.43 0.05 15.49
CA PRO A 63 21.53 -0.23 14.57
C PRO A 63 21.16 -1.28 13.51
N GLY A 64 21.41 -0.95 12.24
CA GLY A 64 21.05 -1.79 11.10
C GLY A 64 21.02 -1.03 9.77
N ASP A 65 20.69 -1.78 8.72
CA ASP A 65 20.48 -1.25 7.38
C ASP A 65 18.99 -1.18 7.06
N TYR A 66 18.59 -0.09 6.44
CA TYR A 66 17.21 0.24 6.15
C TYR A 66 17.06 0.68 4.71
N THR A 67 15.89 0.41 4.15
CA THR A 67 15.48 0.93 2.86
C THR A 67 14.31 1.88 3.05
N MET A 68 14.48 3.09 2.54
CA MET A 68 13.43 4.09 2.41
C MET A 68 12.94 4.17 0.97
N ILE A 69 11.64 4.00 0.76
CA ILE A 69 10.98 4.21 -0.52
C ILE A 69 10.14 5.48 -0.42
N VAL A 70 10.38 6.38 -1.37
CA VAL A 70 9.62 7.62 -1.56
C VAL A 70 8.78 7.41 -2.81
N SER A 71 7.46 7.45 -2.68
CA SER A 71 6.54 7.22 -3.80
C SER A 71 5.49 8.32 -3.91
N ASN A 72 5.10 8.62 -5.15
CA ASN A 72 3.91 9.39 -5.46
C ASN A 72 2.85 8.41 -5.96
N PHE A 73 1.67 8.46 -5.35
CA PHE A 73 0.54 7.67 -5.83
C PHE A 73 -0.25 8.36 -6.93
N HIS A 74 -0.14 9.69 -7.03
CA HIS A 74 -1.10 10.50 -7.74
C HIS A 74 -1.19 10.18 -9.25
N GLU A 75 -0.09 9.79 -9.90
CA GLU A 75 -0.06 9.50 -11.35
C GLU A 75 1.14 8.59 -11.66
N SER A 76 0.91 7.29 -11.91
CA SER A 76 1.96 6.31 -12.21
C SER A 76 2.71 6.60 -13.52
N SER A 77 2.16 7.45 -14.40
CA SER A 77 2.73 7.77 -15.71
C SER A 77 3.72 8.94 -15.71
N LYS A 78 3.76 9.76 -14.65
CA LYS A 78 4.70 10.89 -14.55
C LYS A 78 5.76 10.61 -13.51
N LYS A 79 7.01 10.50 -13.97
CA LYS A 79 8.18 10.58 -13.09
C LYS A 79 8.30 12.02 -12.59
N GLU A 80 7.77 12.28 -11.42
CA GLU A 80 7.99 13.55 -10.72
C GLU A 80 9.17 13.40 -9.79
N GLU A 81 10.14 14.31 -9.91
CA GLU A 81 11.19 14.43 -8.92
C GLU A 81 10.57 14.82 -7.57
N ARG A 82 10.97 14.10 -6.52
CA ARG A 82 10.53 14.34 -5.14
C ARG A 82 11.76 14.72 -4.34
N VAL A 83 11.67 15.86 -3.67
CA VAL A 83 12.71 16.33 -2.76
C VAL A 83 12.30 15.95 -1.35
N VAL A 84 13.08 15.10 -0.72
CA VAL A 84 12.94 14.72 0.69
C VAL A 84 14.21 15.08 1.45
N ALA A 85 14.05 15.41 2.74
CA ALA A 85 15.16 15.58 3.67
C ALA A 85 15.02 14.55 4.79
N ILE A 86 16.12 13.85 5.09
CA ILE A 86 16.20 12.90 6.21
C ILE A 86 16.86 13.64 7.36
N HIS A 87 16.11 13.81 8.45
CA HIS A 87 16.60 14.37 9.70
C HIS A 87 16.90 13.21 10.64
N SER A 88 18.04 13.26 11.33
CA SER A 88 18.48 12.20 12.22
C SER A 88 19.08 12.78 13.49
N SER A 89 18.81 12.17 14.64
CA SER A 89 19.38 12.60 15.93
C SER A 89 20.86 12.19 16.09
N ARG A 90 21.34 11.30 15.23
CA ARG A 90 22.73 10.81 15.15
C ARG A 90 23.17 10.72 13.70
N PRO A 91 24.49 10.77 13.40
CA PRO A 91 24.97 10.58 12.03
C PRO A 91 24.53 9.24 11.43
N VAL A 92 23.92 9.30 10.23
CA VAL A 92 23.56 8.14 9.41
C VAL A 92 24.19 8.25 8.03
N SER A 93 24.43 7.11 7.38
CA SER A 93 24.76 7.11 5.94
C SER A 93 23.48 7.02 5.13
N ALA A 94 23.38 7.77 4.04
CA ALA A 94 22.25 7.71 3.12
C ALA A 94 22.73 7.70 1.67
N GLU A 95 22.31 6.69 0.90
CA GLU A 95 22.74 6.50 -0.48
C GLU A 95 21.56 6.19 -1.40
N PHE A 96 21.56 6.77 -2.60
CA PHE A 96 20.59 6.40 -3.63
C PHE A 96 20.89 5.01 -4.19
N CYS A 97 19.84 4.23 -4.40
CA CYS A 97 19.95 2.94 -5.06
C CYS A 97 18.84 2.73 -6.10
N THR A 98 19.13 1.87 -7.06
CA THR A 98 18.15 1.33 -8.00
C THR A 98 17.17 0.43 -7.27
N TRP A 99 15.94 0.35 -7.76
CA TRP A 99 14.94 -0.49 -7.14
C TRP A 99 13.92 -1.08 -8.11
N ASN A 100 13.38 -2.23 -7.70
CA ASN A 100 12.29 -2.91 -8.35
C ASN A 100 10.94 -2.41 -7.78
N PRO A 101 10.02 -1.87 -8.62
CA PRO A 101 8.70 -1.41 -8.18
C PRO A 101 7.91 -2.44 -7.36
N THR A 102 8.11 -3.74 -7.62
CA THR A 102 7.42 -4.81 -6.88
C THR A 102 7.73 -4.80 -5.38
N VAL A 103 8.90 -4.29 -4.98
CA VAL A 103 9.28 -4.16 -3.56
C VAL A 103 8.27 -3.30 -2.81
N LEU A 104 7.76 -2.23 -3.42
CA LEU A 104 6.76 -1.38 -2.78
C LEU A 104 5.41 -2.11 -2.63
N GLY A 105 5.02 -2.92 -3.62
CA GLY A 105 3.87 -3.82 -3.49
C GLY A 105 4.02 -4.78 -2.31
N ASN A 106 5.20 -5.39 -2.16
CA ASN A 106 5.51 -6.29 -1.05
C ASN A 106 5.49 -5.56 0.31
N VAL A 107 6.00 -4.32 0.39
CA VAL A 107 5.94 -3.51 1.62
C VAL A 107 4.49 -3.31 2.06
N TYR A 108 3.59 -3.01 1.11
CA TYR A 108 2.18 -2.83 1.43
C TYR A 108 1.49 -4.12 1.83
N GLN A 109 1.82 -5.24 1.18
CA GLN A 109 1.27 -6.54 1.58
C GLN A 109 1.74 -6.92 2.99
N ASN A 110 3.02 -6.74 3.30
CA ASN A 110 3.59 -7.06 4.59
C ASN A 110 3.06 -6.16 5.71
N VAL A 111 2.92 -4.84 5.47
CA VAL A 111 2.37 -3.94 6.51
C VAL A 111 0.91 -4.26 6.82
N VAL A 112 0.11 -4.63 5.80
CA VAL A 112 -1.28 -5.02 6.04
C VAL A 112 -1.35 -6.40 6.71
N ALA A 113 -0.46 -7.32 6.36
CA ALA A 113 -0.40 -8.64 7.01
C ALA A 113 -0.06 -8.53 8.51
N GLU A 114 0.91 -7.67 8.86
CA GLU A 114 1.44 -7.48 10.21
C GLU A 114 0.57 -6.55 11.07
N LYS A 115 0.16 -5.40 10.53
CA LYS A 115 -0.48 -4.30 11.27
C LYS A 115 -1.95 -4.07 10.90
N GLY A 116 -2.48 -4.83 9.93
CA GLY A 116 -3.86 -4.68 9.48
C GLY A 116 -4.85 -5.31 10.45
N GLU A 117 -5.95 -4.59 10.69
CA GLU A 117 -7.08 -5.07 11.48
C GLU A 117 -8.03 -5.90 10.60
N GLU A 118 -8.46 -7.05 11.10
CA GLU A 118 -9.45 -7.89 10.41
C GLU A 118 -10.81 -7.20 10.28
N ILE A 119 -11.38 -7.24 9.09
CA ILE A 119 -12.78 -6.88 8.89
C ILE A 119 -13.61 -8.09 9.29
N SER A 120 -14.33 -7.97 10.40
CA SER A 120 -15.20 -9.00 10.96
C SER A 120 -16.02 -9.73 9.89
N ASN A 121 -15.69 -11.00 9.60
CA ASN A 121 -16.55 -12.00 8.96
C ASN A 121 -15.97 -13.42 9.07
N GLU A 122 -16.84 -14.36 9.41
CA GLU A 122 -16.55 -15.72 9.94
C GLU A 122 -16.29 -16.79 8.87
N LYS A 123 -15.78 -16.44 7.68
CA LYS A 123 -15.54 -17.45 6.63
C LYS A 123 -14.16 -18.07 6.77
N GLU A 124 -14.14 -19.34 7.16
CA GLU A 124 -12.93 -20.15 7.22
C GLU A 124 -12.12 -20.08 5.91
N GLY A 125 -10.81 -19.91 6.05
CA GLY A 125 -9.88 -19.86 4.92
C GLY A 125 -9.80 -18.52 4.17
N VAL A 126 -10.44 -17.44 4.68
CA VAL A 126 -10.35 -16.10 4.09
C VAL A 126 -10.03 -15.07 5.17
N SER A 127 -9.14 -14.13 4.84
CA SER A 127 -8.85 -12.95 5.65
C SER A 127 -9.01 -11.69 4.81
N VAL A 128 -9.57 -10.63 5.39
CA VAL A 128 -9.63 -9.31 4.76
C VAL A 128 -9.23 -8.28 5.80
N LYS A 129 -8.06 -7.66 5.59
CA LYS A 129 -7.44 -6.75 6.56
C LYS A 129 -7.42 -5.32 6.07
N LYS A 130 -7.53 -4.39 7.01
CA LYS A 130 -7.36 -2.94 6.80
C LYS A 130 -6.22 -2.43 7.67
N TYR A 131 -5.20 -1.89 7.02
CA TYR A 131 -4.23 -1.04 7.71
C TYR A 131 -4.60 0.41 7.43
N SER A 132 -4.92 1.18 8.48
CA SER A 132 -5.40 2.55 8.34
C SER A 132 -4.87 3.48 9.41
N GLY A 133 -4.55 4.70 9.00
CA GLY A 133 -4.44 5.85 9.89
C GLY A 133 -5.59 6.82 9.67
N ASP A 134 -5.52 8.00 10.29
CA ASP A 134 -6.55 9.04 10.17
C ASP A 134 -6.77 9.50 8.72
N ASN A 135 -5.74 9.39 7.88
CA ASN A 135 -5.70 9.98 6.55
C ASN A 135 -5.49 8.99 5.41
N PHE A 136 -5.36 7.69 5.71
CA PHE A 136 -5.17 6.66 4.70
C PHE A 136 -5.76 5.31 5.11
N VAL A 137 -6.01 4.46 4.12
CA VAL A 137 -6.32 3.05 4.31
C VAL A 137 -5.70 2.23 3.18
N ILE A 138 -5.13 1.08 3.53
CA ILE A 138 -4.72 0.01 2.63
C ILE A 138 -5.55 -1.22 2.97
N VAL A 139 -6.11 -1.86 1.95
CA VAL A 139 -6.96 -3.04 2.11
C VAL A 139 -6.35 -4.21 1.36
N MET A 140 -6.22 -5.33 2.04
CA MET A 140 -5.73 -6.58 1.47
C MET A 140 -6.73 -7.70 1.73
N ALA A 141 -6.83 -8.63 0.79
CA ALA A 141 -7.50 -9.90 1.01
C ALA A 141 -6.52 -11.06 0.80
N GLU A 142 -6.66 -12.09 1.63
CA GLU A 142 -5.87 -13.32 1.61
C GLU A 142 -6.81 -14.51 1.48
N ASN A 143 -6.47 -15.41 0.55
CA ASN A 143 -7.20 -16.63 0.29
C ASN A 143 -6.33 -17.84 0.69
N TYR A 144 -6.64 -18.43 1.83
CA TYR A 144 -5.91 -19.58 2.38
C TYR A 144 -6.43 -20.92 1.87
N THR A 145 -7.51 -20.93 1.09
CA THR A 145 -8.07 -22.15 0.52
C THR A 145 -7.15 -22.77 -0.53
N GLU A 146 -7.30 -24.06 -0.76
CA GLU A 146 -6.48 -24.85 -1.71
C GLU A 146 -7.08 -24.89 -3.13
N ASP A 147 -8.42 -24.81 -3.23
CA ASP A 147 -9.15 -25.16 -4.46
C ASP A 147 -10.19 -24.11 -4.89
N LYS A 148 -10.39 -23.06 -4.09
CA LYS A 148 -11.43 -22.05 -4.33
C LYS A 148 -10.84 -20.70 -4.64
N TYR A 149 -11.45 -20.01 -5.60
CA TYR A 149 -11.21 -18.60 -5.85
C TYR A 149 -12.00 -17.76 -4.84
N LEU A 150 -11.36 -16.74 -4.30
CA LEU A 150 -11.98 -15.72 -3.48
C LEU A 150 -12.44 -14.56 -4.37
N HIS A 151 -13.74 -14.32 -4.40
CA HIS A 151 -14.34 -13.22 -5.15
C HIS A 151 -14.63 -12.10 -4.18
N VAL A 152 -14.07 -10.93 -4.42
CA VAL A 152 -14.22 -9.75 -3.56
C VAL A 152 -14.92 -8.64 -4.33
N ASN A 153 -15.90 -8.00 -3.69
CA ASN A 153 -16.61 -6.84 -4.21
C ASN A 153 -16.41 -5.68 -3.23
N THR A 154 -15.66 -4.68 -3.65
CA THR A 154 -15.30 -3.50 -2.86
C THR A 154 -16.08 -2.30 -3.38
N ARG A 155 -16.93 -1.72 -2.53
CA ARG A 155 -17.67 -0.49 -2.83
C ARG A 155 -17.22 0.62 -1.91
N CYS A 156 -16.73 1.70 -2.48
CA CYS A 156 -16.45 2.94 -1.76
C CYS A 156 -17.63 3.91 -1.92
N SER A 157 -17.91 4.73 -0.91
CA SER A 157 -18.91 5.79 -1.00
C SER A 157 -18.35 7.09 -0.43
N ASN A 158 -18.86 8.26 -0.81
CA ASN A 158 -18.43 9.55 -0.26
C ASN A 158 -16.90 9.81 -0.35
N VAL A 159 -16.24 9.34 -1.42
CA VAL A 159 -14.77 9.45 -1.60
C VAL A 159 -14.32 10.66 -2.43
N GLU A 160 -15.19 11.67 -2.62
CA GLU A 160 -14.92 12.86 -3.45
C GLU A 160 -13.66 13.67 -3.06
N LYS A 161 -13.17 13.47 -1.84
CA LYS A 161 -11.99 14.14 -1.28
C LYS A 161 -10.82 13.17 -1.03
N SER A 162 -10.91 11.98 -1.59
CA SER A 162 -9.90 10.93 -1.47
C SER A 162 -9.41 10.52 -2.85
N TRP A 163 -8.14 10.13 -2.90
CA TRP A 163 -7.56 9.50 -4.08
C TRP A 163 -7.61 7.99 -3.90
N LEU A 164 -7.84 7.24 -4.99
CA LEU A 164 -7.97 5.78 -4.99
C LEU A 164 -6.99 5.16 -5.98
N SER A 165 -6.30 4.10 -5.55
CA SER A 165 -5.29 3.42 -6.37
C SER A 165 -5.82 2.68 -7.59
N ARG A 166 -7.14 2.46 -7.67
CA ARG A 166 -7.81 1.80 -8.80
C ARG A 166 -8.45 2.76 -9.81
N GLY A 167 -8.02 4.04 -9.81
CA GLY A 167 -7.93 4.86 -11.02
C GLY A 167 -9.20 5.49 -11.59
N ASP A 168 -10.36 5.42 -10.94
CA ASP A 168 -11.54 6.13 -11.41
C ASP A 168 -12.30 6.77 -10.24
N VAL A 169 -12.26 8.11 -10.19
CA VAL A 169 -12.99 8.95 -9.23
C VAL A 169 -14.51 8.86 -9.42
N PHE A 170 -15.00 8.26 -10.52
CA PHE A 170 -16.42 8.04 -10.79
C PHE A 170 -16.84 6.58 -10.63
N ASN A 171 -15.91 5.64 -10.70
CA ASN A 171 -16.18 4.22 -10.42
C ASN A 171 -15.69 3.85 -9.02
N HIS A 172 -16.65 3.73 -8.11
CA HIS A 172 -16.39 3.30 -6.74
C HIS A 172 -16.69 1.82 -6.51
N HIS A 173 -16.76 1.03 -7.59
CA HIS A 173 -17.08 -0.38 -7.57
C HIS A 173 -15.95 -1.20 -8.17
N TYR A 174 -15.32 -1.99 -7.32
CA TYR A 174 -14.21 -2.85 -7.70
C TYR A 174 -14.57 -4.31 -7.45
N GLU A 175 -14.17 -5.17 -8.38
CA GLU A 175 -14.26 -6.61 -8.22
C GLU A 175 -12.89 -7.24 -8.44
N ASP A 176 -12.55 -8.20 -7.58
CA ASP A 176 -11.29 -8.93 -7.64
C ASP A 176 -11.55 -10.42 -7.47
N VAL A 177 -10.78 -11.23 -8.20
CA VAL A 177 -10.76 -12.70 -8.09
C VAL A 177 -9.37 -13.11 -7.67
N ILE A 178 -9.24 -13.54 -6.42
CA ILE A 178 -7.97 -13.94 -5.80
C ILE A 178 -7.87 -15.48 -5.86
N PRO A 179 -6.86 -16.05 -6.51
CA PRO A 179 -6.63 -17.49 -6.57
C PRO A 179 -6.44 -18.15 -5.19
N PRO A 180 -6.54 -19.48 -5.11
CA PRO A 180 -6.08 -20.24 -3.94
C PRO A 180 -4.66 -19.85 -3.53
N LYS A 181 -4.35 -19.94 -2.23
CA LYS A 181 -3.04 -19.62 -1.65
C LYS A 181 -2.46 -18.31 -2.18
N SER A 182 -3.27 -17.27 -2.25
CA SER A 182 -2.83 -15.99 -2.79
C SER A 182 -3.35 -14.82 -1.97
N ARG A 183 -2.65 -13.70 -2.03
CA ARG A 183 -3.03 -12.42 -1.45
C ARG A 183 -2.98 -11.30 -2.49
N GLN A 184 -3.74 -10.24 -2.25
CA GLN A 184 -3.75 -9.07 -3.11
C GLN A 184 -4.15 -7.81 -2.35
N ILE A 185 -3.46 -6.69 -2.61
CA ILE A 185 -3.97 -5.36 -2.24
C ILE A 185 -5.16 -5.03 -3.13
N LEU A 186 -6.33 -4.89 -2.52
CA LEU A 186 -7.58 -4.55 -3.19
C LEU A 186 -7.58 -3.07 -3.56
N LEU A 187 -7.24 -2.22 -2.58
CA LEU A 187 -7.35 -0.77 -2.69
C LEU A 187 -6.40 -0.08 -1.70
N LEU A 188 -5.79 1.02 -2.15
CA LEU A 188 -5.20 2.04 -1.30
C LEU A 188 -5.95 3.34 -1.51
N MET A 189 -6.24 4.04 -0.42
CA MET A 189 -6.93 5.32 -0.44
C MET A 189 -6.30 6.30 0.56
N TYR A 190 -6.17 7.57 0.18
CA TYR A 190 -5.74 8.63 1.08
C TYR A 190 -6.51 9.93 0.84
N ARG A 191 -6.65 10.75 1.89
CA ARG A 191 -7.45 11.99 1.84
C ARG A 191 -6.60 13.18 1.42
N TYR A 192 -6.80 13.73 0.23
CA TYR A 192 -5.99 14.87 -0.21
C TYR A 192 -6.53 16.24 0.26
N LYS A 193 -7.71 16.28 0.90
CA LYS A 193 -8.32 17.49 1.51
C LYS A 193 -8.66 17.28 2.98
N TRP A 194 -8.84 18.37 3.73
CA TRP A 194 -9.34 18.34 5.11
C TRP A 194 -10.77 17.79 5.19
N ILE A 195 -10.95 16.86 6.12
CA ILE A 195 -12.20 16.13 6.32
C ILE A 195 -12.35 15.86 7.82
N ASP A 196 -13.50 16.25 8.38
CA ASP A 196 -13.79 16.09 9.81
C ASP A 196 -14.40 14.72 10.18
N HIS A 197 -14.80 13.91 9.19
CA HIS A 197 -15.28 12.55 9.45
C HIS A 197 -14.13 11.58 9.70
N LYS A 198 -14.28 10.64 10.63
CA LYS A 198 -13.30 9.55 10.86
C LYS A 198 -13.57 8.36 9.94
N GLY A 199 -12.51 7.65 9.56
CA GLY A 199 -12.59 6.40 8.81
C GLY A 199 -12.86 6.53 7.31
N PHE A 200 -12.80 5.40 6.62
CA PHE A 200 -12.99 5.33 5.17
C PHE A 200 -14.26 4.56 4.84
N PRO A 201 -15.32 5.22 4.33
CA PRO A 201 -16.58 4.58 3.95
C PRO A 201 -16.38 3.56 2.82
N MET A 202 -16.29 2.29 3.22
CA MET A 202 -16.03 1.17 2.34
C MET A 202 -16.80 -0.08 2.79
N LYS A 203 -17.58 -0.65 1.86
CA LYS A 203 -18.27 -1.93 2.03
C LYS A 203 -17.55 -2.99 1.21
N ILE A 204 -17.13 -4.07 1.87
CA ILE A 204 -16.49 -5.22 1.22
C ILE A 204 -17.37 -6.44 1.41
N ASN A 205 -17.74 -7.11 0.32
CA ASN A 205 -18.44 -8.38 0.36
C ASN A 205 -17.62 -9.42 -0.39
N TYR A 206 -17.58 -10.65 0.11
CA TYR A 206 -16.80 -11.69 -0.54
C TYR A 206 -17.40 -13.09 -0.42
N TYR A 207 -17.05 -13.96 -1.36
CA TYR A 207 -17.46 -15.36 -1.39
C TYR A 207 -16.42 -16.25 -2.07
N LEU A 208 -16.43 -17.54 -1.74
CA LEU A 208 -15.57 -18.55 -2.35
C LEU A 208 -16.30 -19.28 -3.47
N SER A 209 -15.58 -19.65 -4.53
CA SER A 209 -16.14 -20.36 -5.70
C SER A 209 -15.09 -21.20 -6.41
N ASN A 210 -15.48 -22.37 -6.92
CA ASN A 210 -14.61 -23.24 -7.73
C ASN A 210 -14.36 -22.66 -9.15
N ARG A 211 -15.03 -21.55 -9.51
CA ARG A 211 -14.93 -20.92 -10.84
C ARG A 211 -14.39 -19.50 -10.72
N LYS A 212 -13.50 -19.12 -11.65
CA LYS A 212 -13.19 -17.70 -11.94
C LYS A 212 -14.46 -16.98 -12.41
N LYS A 213 -14.66 -15.73 -12.02
CA LYS A 213 -15.90 -14.98 -12.30
C LYS A 213 -16.04 -14.72 -13.80
N LYS A 214 -17.29 -14.67 -14.29
CA LYS A 214 -17.62 -14.07 -15.58
C LYS A 214 -18.26 -12.71 -15.30
N PHE A 215 -17.69 -11.64 -15.86
CA PHE A 215 -18.32 -10.33 -15.82
C PHE A 215 -19.23 -10.20 -17.05
N TRP A 216 -20.47 -9.73 -16.87
CA TRP A 216 -21.41 -9.35 -17.93
C TRP A 216 -21.38 -10.17 -19.24
N ARG A 217 -21.91 -11.41 -19.22
CA ARG A 217 -22.20 -12.30 -20.38
C ARG A 217 -21.14 -12.50 -21.47
N LEU A 218 -19.98 -11.85 -21.45
CA LEU A 218 -18.89 -12.00 -22.42
C LEU A 218 -17.55 -11.79 -21.68
N ASN A 219 -16.72 -12.83 -21.71
CA ASN A 219 -15.38 -12.95 -21.13
C ASN A 219 -15.26 -13.15 -19.61
N THR A 220 -14.31 -14.01 -19.22
CA THR A 220 -13.82 -14.15 -17.84
C THR A 220 -12.85 -13.01 -17.58
N VAL A 221 -13.22 -12.09 -16.70
CA VAL A 221 -12.34 -11.00 -16.24
C VAL A 221 -12.05 -11.24 -14.77
N GLU A 222 -10.77 -11.28 -14.40
CA GLU A 222 -10.32 -11.52 -13.02
C GLU A 222 -10.47 -10.26 -12.14
N HIS A 223 -10.36 -9.07 -12.74
CA HIS A 223 -10.44 -7.79 -12.05
C HIS A 223 -11.34 -6.82 -12.81
N PHE A 224 -12.23 -6.12 -12.10
CA PHE A 224 -13.01 -5.04 -12.66
C PHE A 224 -12.79 -3.75 -11.84
N PRO A 225 -12.33 -2.65 -12.46
CA PRO A 225 -11.74 -2.59 -13.80
C PRO A 225 -10.45 -3.41 -13.86
N SER A 226 -9.99 -3.69 -15.08
CA SER A 226 -8.74 -4.44 -15.32
C SER A 226 -7.55 -3.73 -14.68
N ILE A 227 -6.67 -4.49 -14.04
CA ILE A 227 -5.41 -4.00 -13.48
C ILE A 227 -4.37 -3.95 -14.59
N ALA A 228 -3.74 -2.79 -14.82
CA ALA A 228 -2.66 -2.70 -15.79
C ALA A 228 -1.38 -3.34 -15.24
N PRO A 229 -0.47 -3.86 -16.08
CA PRO A 229 0.82 -4.37 -15.61
C PRO A 229 1.65 -3.35 -14.82
N THR A 230 1.44 -2.06 -15.08
CA THR A 230 2.08 -0.94 -14.37
C THR A 230 1.50 -0.69 -12.98
N ASP A 231 0.35 -1.27 -12.66
CA ASP A 231 -0.32 -1.15 -11.35
C ASP A 231 0.15 -2.26 -10.40
N TYR A 232 1.47 -2.38 -10.25
CA TYR A 232 2.15 -3.48 -9.55
C TYR A 232 1.66 -3.70 -8.10
N ILE A 233 1.12 -2.67 -7.46
CA ILE A 233 0.58 -2.73 -6.09
C ILE A 233 -0.61 -3.69 -6.01
N HIS A 234 -1.40 -3.80 -7.08
CA HIS A 234 -2.61 -4.60 -7.13
C HIS A 234 -2.40 -6.01 -7.66
N GLN A 235 -1.15 -6.40 -7.95
CA GLN A 235 -0.85 -7.74 -8.45
C GLN A 235 -1.11 -8.79 -7.35
N THR A 236 -1.65 -9.93 -7.77
CA THR A 236 -1.81 -11.11 -6.93
C THR A 236 -0.45 -11.74 -6.65
N VAL A 237 -0.19 -12.11 -5.40
CA VAL A 237 1.02 -12.81 -4.96
C VAL A 237 0.65 -14.14 -4.31
N VAL A 238 1.37 -15.20 -4.64
CA VAL A 238 1.22 -16.53 -4.03
C VAL A 238 1.76 -16.49 -2.61
N MET A 239 1.03 -17.11 -1.68
CA MET A 239 1.42 -17.27 -0.28
C MET A 239 2.13 -18.60 -0.09
N ASP A 240 3.15 -18.60 0.75
CA ASP A 240 3.86 -19.80 1.18
C ASP A 240 2.99 -20.72 2.06
#